data_AF-A0A1C6J9R5-F1
#
_entry.id   AF-A0A1C6J9R5-F1
#
_cell.length_a   1.000
_cell.length_b   1.000
_cell.length_c   1.000
_cell.angle_alpha   90.00
_cell.angle_beta   90.00
_cell.angle_gamma   90.00
#
_symmetry.space_group_name_H-M   'P 1'
#
loop_
_entity.id
_entity.type
_entity.pdbx_description
1 polymer ?
#
loop_
_entity_poly.entity_id
_entity_poly.type
_entity_poly.pdbx_seq_one_letter_code
_entity_poly.pdbx_strand_id
1 'polypeptide(L)'
;MGKIINVEIGQSLPKERWQEAARNLTDLGKVLARNLLARNLLAQNRDGRGKEDADDLMADISLAALALNYVAEFATDKCRFIAVPGGQEK
;
A
#
# COMPACT_ATOMS: atom_id res chain seq x y z
N MET A 1 -35.29 -6.56 19.44
CA MET A 1 -34.15 -6.75 18.51
C MET A 1 -33.72 -5.37 18.02
N GLY A 2 -32.46 -4.99 18.23
CA GLY A 2 -31.95 -3.72 17.71
C GLY A 2 -31.94 -3.75 16.19
N LYS A 3 -32.41 -2.67 15.56
CA LYS A 3 -32.42 -2.53 14.09
C LYS A 3 -30.97 -2.45 13.62
N ILE A 4 -30.50 -3.46 12.88
CA ILE A 4 -29.18 -3.41 12.23
C ILE A 4 -29.25 -2.33 11.16
N ILE A 5 -28.43 -1.30 11.29
CA ILE A 5 -28.32 -0.20 10.33
C ILE A 5 -27.05 -0.47 9.52
N ASN A 6 -27.18 -0.55 8.20
CA ASN A 6 -26.02 -0.72 7.33
C ASN A 6 -25.26 0.61 7.29
N VAL A 7 -24.17 0.72 8.03
CA VAL A 7 -23.35 1.93 8.10
C VAL A 7 -22.27 1.83 7.03
N GLU A 8 -22.45 2.54 5.91
CA GLU A 8 -21.45 2.64 4.86
C GLU A 8 -20.55 3.86 5.11
N ILE A 9 -19.33 3.61 5.61
CA ILE A 9 -18.31 4.64 5.84
C ILE A 9 -17.33 4.67 4.66
N GLY A 10 -16.99 5.87 4.19
CA GLY A 10 -16.03 6.08 3.12
C GLY A 10 -16.66 6.16 1.73
N GLN A 11 -15.82 6.30 0.71
CA GLN A 11 -16.22 6.44 -0.69
C GLN A 11 -15.76 5.26 -1.53
N SER A 12 -16.57 4.82 -2.49
CA SER A 12 -16.04 4.01 -3.58
C SER A 12 -15.20 4.88 -4.50
N LEU A 13 -14.12 4.31 -5.02
CA LEU A 13 -13.27 4.94 -6.02
C LEU A 13 -13.36 4.17 -7.34
N PRO A 14 -13.25 4.86 -8.49
CA PRO A 14 -13.24 4.20 -9.78
C PRO A 14 -11.99 3.33 -9.93
N LYS A 15 -12.07 2.34 -10.82
CA LYS A 15 -11.03 1.33 -11.09
C LYS A 15 -9.65 1.95 -11.27
N GLU A 16 -9.57 3.05 -12.01
CA GLU A 16 -8.34 3.73 -12.37
C GLU A 16 -7.58 4.23 -11.13
N ARG A 17 -8.30 4.65 -10.08
CA ARG A 17 -7.69 5.13 -8.83
C ARG A 17 -7.07 4.01 -8.01
N TRP A 18 -7.67 2.82 -8.01
CA TRP A 18 -7.09 1.64 -7.37
C TRP A 18 -5.82 1.16 -8.09
N GLN A 19 -5.85 1.14 -9.43
CA GLN A 19 -4.68 0.81 -10.24
C GLN A 19 -3.56 1.85 -10.09
N GLU A 20 -3.92 3.14 -10.00
CA GLU A 20 -2.97 4.22 -9.73
C GLU A 20 -2.31 4.03 -8.35
N ALA A 21 -3.10 3.73 -7.32
CA ALA A 21 -2.57 3.42 -6.00
C ALA A 21 -1.60 2.22 -6.03
N ALA A 22 -1.92 1.15 -6.77
CA ALA A 22 -1.05 -0.01 -6.92
C ALA A 22 0.30 0.34 -7.58
N ARG A 23 0.26 1.17 -8.63
CA ARG A 23 1.48 1.67 -9.30
C ARG A 23 2.32 2.55 -8.37
N ASN A 24 1.69 3.53 -7.74
CA ASN A 24 2.37 4.45 -6.81
C ASN A 24 3.02 3.68 -5.65
N LEU A 25 2.33 2.69 -5.08
CA LEU A 25 2.85 1.86 -4.01
C LEU A 25 4.05 1.01 -4.47
N THR A 26 3.97 0.45 -5.67
CA THR A 26 5.06 -0.32 -6.27
C THR A 26 6.30 0.55 -6.49
N ASP A 27 6.12 1.77 -7.01
CA ASP A 27 7.23 2.68 -7.27
C ASP A 27 7.86 3.22 -5.99
N LEU A 28 7.04 3.54 -4.98
CA LEU A 28 7.51 3.84 -3.62
C LEU A 28 8.34 2.67 -3.06
N GLY A 29 7.85 1.44 -3.19
CA GLY A 29 8.55 0.25 -2.74
C GLY A 29 9.93 0.07 -3.35
N LYS A 30 10.05 0.26 -4.67
CA LYS A 30 11.36 0.21 -5.34
C LYS A 30 12.34 1.26 -4.82
N VAL A 31 11.87 2.44 -4.42
CA VAL A 31 12.72 3.49 -3.84
C VAL A 31 13.15 3.09 -2.42
N LEU A 32 12.21 2.62 -1.60
CA LEU A 32 12.50 2.19 -0.22
C LEU A 32 13.43 0.97 -0.17
N ALA A 33 13.19 -0.05 -1.00
CA ALA A 33 14.04 -1.23 -1.11
C ALA A 33 15.46 -0.87 -1.57
N ARG A 34 15.60 0.05 -2.54
CA ARG A 34 16.91 0.57 -2.95
C ARG A 34 17.64 1.26 -1.81
N ASN A 35 16.94 2.02 -0.98
CA ASN A 35 17.54 2.67 0.20
C ASN A 35 18.00 1.64 1.24
N LEU A 36 17.23 0.57 1.47
CA LEU A 36 17.62 -0.53 2.37
C LEU A 36 18.87 -1.27 1.86
N LEU A 37 18.92 -1.57 0.55
CA LEU A 37 20.09 -2.16 -0.09
C LEU A 37 21.33 -1.24 -0.02
N ALA A 38 21.15 0.07 -0.24
CA ALA A 38 22.25 1.04 -0.16
C ALA A 38 22.82 1.13 1.27
N ARG A 39 21.97 1.10 2.29
CA ARG A 39 22.42 1.05 3.70
C ARG A 39 23.18 -0.24 4.03
N ASN A 40 22.80 -1.35 3.39
CA ASN A 40 23.55 -2.60 3.48
C ASN A 40 24.96 -2.46 2.90
N LEU A 41 25.09 -1.82 1.73
CA LEU A 41 26.37 -1.63 1.03
C LEU A 41 27.30 -0.62 1.71
N LEU A 42 26.74 0.42 2.34
CA LEU A 42 27.51 1.49 2.99
C LEU A 42 27.98 1.17 4.42
N ALA A 43 27.84 -0.09 4.88
CA ALA A 43 28.12 -0.51 6.26
C ALA A 43 27.41 0.34 7.34
N GLN A 44 26.34 1.05 6.97
CA GLN A 44 25.51 1.85 7.87
C GLN A 44 24.44 0.99 8.56
N ASN A 45 24.19 -0.23 8.07
CA ASN A 45 23.36 -1.22 8.74
C ASN A 45 24.13 -1.91 9.86
N ARG A 46 23.76 -1.62 11.10
CA ARG A 46 24.35 -2.21 12.32
C ARG A 46 24.18 -3.74 12.40
N ASP A 47 23.23 -4.33 11.67
CA ASP A 47 22.92 -5.76 11.68
C ASP A 47 23.12 -6.49 10.34
N GLY A 48 23.49 -5.78 9.26
CA GLY A 48 23.78 -6.38 7.94
C GLY A 48 22.57 -6.97 7.18
N ARG A 49 21.33 -6.68 7.60
CA ARG A 49 20.12 -7.29 7.05
C ARG A 49 19.43 -6.48 5.95
N GLY A 50 20.09 -5.48 5.38
CA GLY A 50 19.41 -4.55 4.46
C GLY A 50 18.97 -5.16 3.13
N LYS A 51 19.45 -6.38 2.81
CA LYS A 51 18.91 -7.18 1.71
C LYS A 51 17.63 -7.91 2.12
N GLU A 52 17.64 -8.60 3.25
CA GLU A 52 16.47 -9.30 3.81
C GLU A 52 15.33 -8.30 4.04
N ASP A 53 15.61 -7.16 4.67
CA ASP A 53 14.63 -6.08 4.88
C ASP A 53 14.04 -5.55 3.55
N ALA A 54 14.86 -5.47 2.50
CA ALA A 54 14.42 -5.01 1.19
C ALA A 54 13.54 -6.05 0.48
N ASP A 55 13.89 -7.33 0.60
CA ASP A 55 13.14 -8.44 0.02
C ASP A 55 11.77 -8.58 0.71
N ASP A 56 11.74 -8.54 2.04
CA ASP A 56 10.50 -8.59 2.85
C ASP A 56 9.57 -7.40 2.54
N LEU A 57 10.14 -6.18 2.48
CA LEU A 57 9.38 -5.00 2.10
C LEU A 57 8.76 -5.12 0.70
N MET A 58 9.51 -5.65 -0.27
CA MET A 58 9.01 -5.83 -1.64
C MET A 58 7.94 -6.91 -1.71
N ALA A 59 8.01 -7.96 -0.88
CA ALA A 59 6.96 -8.96 -0.78
C ALA A 59 5.64 -8.35 -0.29
N ASP A 60 5.69 -7.57 0.80
CA ASP A 60 4.51 -6.90 1.36
C ASP A 60 3.90 -5.89 0.37
N ILE A 61 4.74 -5.10 -0.29
CA ILE A 61 4.31 -4.13 -1.30
C ILE A 61 3.68 -4.83 -2.51
N SER A 62 4.25 -5.96 -2.96
CA SER A 62 3.70 -6.74 -4.06
C SER A 62 2.33 -7.33 -3.69
N LEU A 63 2.18 -7.84 -2.47
CA LEU A 63 0.91 -8.34 -1.96
C LEU A 63 -0.15 -7.23 -1.89
N ALA A 64 0.22 -6.05 -1.38
CA ALA A 64 -0.68 -4.90 -1.31
C ALA A 64 -1.07 -4.39 -2.71
N ALA A 65 -0.14 -4.30 -3.64
CA ALA A 65 -0.41 -3.92 -5.03
C ALA A 65 -1.33 -4.93 -5.73
N LEU A 66 -1.16 -6.23 -5.47
CA LEU A 66 -2.05 -7.27 -5.98
C LEU A 66 -3.48 -7.11 -5.42
N ALA A 67 -3.61 -6.85 -4.12
CA ALA A 67 -4.91 -6.61 -3.48
C ALA A 67 -5.60 -5.38 -4.08
N LEU A 68 -4.87 -4.28 -4.30
CA LEU A 68 -5.41 -3.07 -4.95
C LEU A 68 -5.90 -3.36 -6.37
N ASN A 69 -5.13 -4.12 -7.16
CA ASN A 69 -5.55 -4.52 -8.51
C ASN A 69 -6.76 -5.47 -8.50
N TYR A 70 -6.83 -6.39 -7.52
CA TYR A 70 -7.99 -7.24 -7.35
C TYR A 70 -9.25 -6.41 -7.07
N VAL A 71 -9.17 -5.42 -6.18
CA VAL A 71 -10.28 -4.49 -5.92
C VAL A 71 -10.69 -3.75 -7.18
N ALA A 72 -9.70 -3.27 -7.94
CA ALA A 72 -9.93 -2.55 -9.20
C ALA A 72 -10.73 -3.38 -10.23
N GLU A 73 -10.50 -4.68 -10.30
CA GLU A 73 -11.16 -5.57 -11.27
C GLU A 73 -12.47 -6.17 -10.77
N PHE A 74 -12.60 -6.46 -9.47
CA PHE A 74 -13.65 -7.35 -8.97
C PHE A 74 -14.48 -6.80 -7.80
N ALA A 75 -14.07 -5.69 -7.17
CA ALA A 75 -14.66 -5.27 -5.90
C ALA A 75 -14.69 -3.74 -5.67
N THR A 76 -14.70 -2.93 -6.72
CA THR A 76 -14.77 -1.45 -6.60
C THR A 76 -16.05 -0.96 -5.91
N ASP A 77 -17.11 -1.75 -5.98
CA ASP A 77 -18.41 -1.54 -5.32
C ASP A 77 -18.45 -2.03 -3.86
N LYS A 78 -17.53 -2.94 -3.50
CA LYS A 78 -17.48 -3.61 -2.18
C LYS A 78 -16.44 -3.03 -1.23
N CYS A 79 -15.41 -2.35 -1.77
CA CYS A 79 -14.38 -1.70 -0.96
C CYS A 79 -14.61 -0.19 -0.88
N ARG A 80 -14.33 0.37 0.30
CA ARG A 80 -14.47 1.81 0.57
C ARG A 80 -13.12 2.41 0.95
N PHE A 81 -12.82 3.57 0.39
CA PHE A 81 -11.68 4.39 0.76
C PHE A 81 -12.09 5.31 1.92
N ILE A 82 -11.35 5.24 3.02
CA ILE A 82 -11.55 6.09 4.20
C ILE A 82 -10.39 7.07 4.25
N ALA A 83 -10.69 8.36 4.08
CA ALA A 83 -9.68 9.39 4.27
C ALA A 83 -9.30 9.45 5.75
N VAL A 84 -7.99 9.36 6.04
CA VAL A 84 -7.49 9.52 7.41
C VAL A 84 -7.47 11.02 7.74
N PRO A 85 -8.15 11.47 8.83
CA PRO A 85 -8.13 12.86 9.25
C PRO A 85 -6.69 13.33 9.52
N GLY A 86 -6.26 14.44 8.89
CA GLY A 86 -4.93 15.03 9.07
C GLY A 86 -3.97 14.89 7.89
N GLY A 87 -4.36 14.18 6.82
CA GLY A 87 -3.58 14.09 5.56
C GLY A 87 -3.81 15.26 4.60
N GLN A 88 -3.98 16.49 5.10
CA GLN A 88 -4.03 17.66 4.21
C GLN A 88 -2.64 17.86 3.60
N GLU A 89 -2.51 17.61 2.30
CA GLU A 89 -1.46 18.22 1.49
C GLU A 89 -1.57 19.74 1.68
N LYS A 90 -0.50 20.34 2.20
CA LYS A 90 -0.26 21.78 2.07
C LYS A 90 0.37 22.06 0.73
#